data_AF-A0A2E3B212-F1
#
_entry.id   AF-A0A2E3B212-F1
#
_cell.length_a   1.000
_cell.length_b   1.000
_cell.length_c   1.000
_cell.angle_alpha   90.00
_cell.angle_beta   90.00
_cell.angle_gamma   90.00
#
_symmetry.space_group_name_H-M   'P 1'
#
loop_
_entity.id
_entity.type
_entity.pdbx_description
1 polymer ?
#
loop_
_entity_poly.entity_id
_entity_poly.type
_entity_poly.pdbx_seq_one_letter_code
_entity_poly.pdbx_strand_id
1 'polypeptide(L)'
;MKLRRNILVGVAWPYVNGEPHLGHIAGMNMSADIFARFHRIAGNNVVMVSGSDMHGTPTALKAIDEGTTPEKIATKYHKIWEKALSDMGFSYDLYTNTHTKEHEAVVHDMFLKLQNKNLLYEQTQSMPFSEEEQRFLPDRFVYGECPHCDETKARGDQCDTCGVTLDPIDLVNIKSVRDDSTPIFKETTHKFIKLSFFEKNLKEWIKTRTDWRPNVVNQSLGMIKEGLHDRAITRDINWGISVPVEDKKYNSKSIYVWFEAVIGYFSATKSWAMKQGDKDLWKKWWIDDDGETYYFQGKDNIPFHTIIWPAILLGYEGLNLPTDVVANEYLNLGGLDFSKSKGHAVWVRDFLERYEAEPLRYYLTKIMPETSDSEFTWKGFVESNNNELVATLGNFVNRILNIINKNYDGIIPDPISINEDDQVLLDLCKNTLDEIEMSIDSRKFRKALNHMMLLAREGNKYIDKKEPWKLVKKDKNLCSTSLWVGCNIIVTLGTAMYPFLPKTADKIHNMIFDQSDTLKDGWKIRPIPSKTRLKNVKTLFIKLDESVIDLENSKFKD
;
A
#
# COMPACT_ATOMS: atom_id res chain seq x y z
N MET A 1 -23.79 4.56 -20.88
CA MET A 1 -23.11 3.68 -19.90
C MET A 1 -21.68 4.19 -19.80
N LYS A 2 -21.16 4.53 -18.61
CA LYS A 2 -19.72 4.77 -18.45
C LYS A 2 -18.99 3.50 -18.92
N LEU A 3 -18.01 3.63 -19.82
CA LEU A 3 -17.16 2.51 -20.22
C LEU A 3 -16.46 1.98 -18.96
N ARG A 4 -16.44 0.65 -18.79
CA ARG A 4 -15.74 0.03 -17.65
C ARG A 4 -14.24 0.15 -17.87
N ARG A 5 -13.53 0.70 -16.88
CA ARG A 5 -12.07 0.84 -16.93
C ARG A 5 -11.39 -0.49 -16.54
N ASN A 6 -10.21 -0.75 -17.11
CA ASN A 6 -9.34 -1.86 -16.72
C ASN A 6 -8.20 -1.31 -15.86
N ILE A 7 -8.27 -1.52 -14.55
CA ILE A 7 -7.37 -0.88 -13.57
C ILE A 7 -6.50 -1.94 -12.88
N LEU A 8 -5.19 -1.83 -13.05
CA LEU A 8 -4.20 -2.59 -12.32
C LEU A 8 -3.75 -1.77 -11.11
N VAL A 9 -3.77 -2.39 -9.94
CA VAL A 9 -3.28 -1.84 -8.68
C VAL A 9 -2.07 -2.66 -8.24
N GLY A 10 -0.87 -2.16 -8.52
CA GLY A 10 0.38 -2.72 -8.03
C GLY A 10 0.74 -2.15 -6.67
N VAL A 11 0.90 -2.99 -5.65
CA VAL A 11 1.34 -2.54 -4.30
C VAL A 11 2.78 -2.92 -4.08
N ALA A 12 3.60 -1.98 -3.63
CA ALA A 12 5.02 -2.19 -3.36
C ALA A 12 5.28 -3.49 -2.59
N TRP A 13 6.26 -4.24 -3.06
CA TRP A 13 6.57 -5.57 -2.57
C TRP A 13 7.40 -5.46 -1.29
N PRO A 14 6.88 -5.87 -0.12
CA PRO A 14 7.66 -5.81 1.11
C PRO A 14 8.84 -6.78 1.06
N TYR A 15 10.00 -6.28 1.48
CA TYR A 15 11.17 -7.11 1.74
C TYR A 15 10.92 -8.01 2.95
N VAL A 16 10.98 -9.34 2.76
CA VAL A 16 10.59 -10.30 3.82
C VAL A 16 11.73 -10.74 4.73
N ASN A 17 12.36 -9.78 5.40
CA ASN A 17 13.33 -10.01 6.48
C ASN A 17 12.81 -9.70 7.90
N GLY A 18 11.53 -9.39 8.02
CA GLY A 18 10.93 -8.97 9.28
C GLY A 18 9.42 -8.84 9.19
N GLU A 19 8.80 -8.67 10.35
CA GLU A 19 7.34 -8.52 10.45
C GLU A 19 6.85 -7.18 9.87
N PRO A 20 5.60 -7.12 9.39
CA PRO A 20 4.96 -5.86 9.00
C PRO A 20 4.63 -5.00 10.23
N HIS A 21 4.88 -3.69 10.08
CA HIS A 21 4.46 -2.66 11.04
C HIS A 21 3.54 -1.63 10.36
N LEU A 22 2.87 -0.79 11.17
CA LEU A 22 1.87 0.17 10.67
C LEU A 22 2.42 1.15 9.61
N GLY A 23 3.69 1.55 9.70
CA GLY A 23 4.34 2.34 8.65
C GLY A 23 4.25 1.71 7.25
N HIS A 24 4.48 0.41 7.12
CA HIS A 24 4.30 -0.29 5.84
C HIS A 24 2.83 -0.30 5.39
N ILE A 25 1.91 -0.48 6.33
CA ILE A 25 0.48 -0.56 6.03
C ILE A 25 -0.04 0.79 5.53
N ALA A 26 0.30 1.88 6.21
CA ALA A 26 -0.08 3.24 5.81
C ALA A 26 0.65 3.72 4.55
N GLY A 27 1.91 3.30 4.35
CA GLY A 27 2.72 3.70 3.20
C GLY A 27 2.20 3.16 1.86
N MET A 28 1.71 1.92 1.82
CA MET A 28 1.37 1.29 0.52
C MET A 28 0.04 0.54 0.49
N ASN A 29 -0.36 -0.13 1.58
CA ASN A 29 -1.48 -1.08 1.53
C ASN A 29 -2.85 -0.40 1.65
N MET A 30 -2.97 0.57 2.57
CA MET A 30 -4.24 1.25 2.84
C MET A 30 -4.78 2.01 1.63
N SER A 31 -3.94 2.84 1.02
CA SER A 31 -4.30 3.62 -0.17
C SER A 31 -4.68 2.73 -1.35
N ALA A 32 -3.90 1.66 -1.58
CA ALA A 32 -4.16 0.71 -2.65
C ALA A 32 -5.49 -0.03 -2.47
N ASP A 33 -5.78 -0.54 -1.27
CA ASP A 33 -7.01 -1.29 -1.01
C ASP A 33 -8.25 -0.40 -1.08
N ILE A 34 -8.19 0.84 -0.58
CA ILE A 34 -9.29 1.82 -0.71
C ILE A 34 -9.57 2.08 -2.19
N PHE A 35 -8.52 2.34 -2.98
CA PHE A 35 -8.63 2.60 -4.41
C PHE A 35 -9.23 1.39 -5.16
N ALA A 36 -8.68 0.19 -4.91
CA ALA A 36 -9.16 -1.04 -5.54
C ALA A 36 -10.63 -1.31 -5.20
N ARG A 37 -11.03 -1.21 -3.92
CA ARG A 37 -12.41 -1.43 -3.48
C ARG A 37 -13.37 -0.44 -4.11
N PHE A 38 -13.02 0.84 -4.15
CA PHE A 38 -13.82 1.86 -4.80
C PHE A 38 -14.03 1.54 -6.29
N HIS A 39 -12.97 1.25 -7.03
CA HIS A 39 -13.11 0.95 -8.46
C HIS A 39 -13.91 -0.32 -8.72
N ARG A 40 -13.82 -1.34 -7.86
CA ARG A 40 -14.65 -2.55 -7.95
C ARG A 40 -16.13 -2.24 -7.72
N ILE A 41 -16.49 -1.51 -6.67
CA ILE A 41 -17.90 -1.16 -6.41
C ILE A 41 -18.45 -0.17 -7.44
N ALA A 42 -17.60 0.66 -8.06
CA ALA A 42 -17.97 1.47 -9.22
C ALA A 42 -18.17 0.66 -10.51
N GLY A 43 -17.87 -0.65 -10.51
CA GLY A 43 -18.09 -1.56 -11.63
C GLY A 43 -16.94 -1.64 -12.65
N ASN A 44 -15.75 -1.15 -12.29
CA ASN A 44 -14.55 -1.29 -13.11
C ASN A 44 -13.91 -2.69 -12.93
N ASN A 45 -13.12 -3.11 -13.91
CA ASN A 45 -12.36 -4.36 -13.83
C ASN A 45 -11.03 -4.07 -13.11
N VAL A 46 -10.89 -4.56 -11.89
CA VAL A 46 -9.73 -4.29 -11.04
C VAL A 46 -8.91 -5.56 -10.83
N VAL A 47 -7.60 -5.43 -10.95
CA VAL A 47 -6.63 -6.47 -10.55
C VAL A 47 -5.64 -5.84 -9.58
N MET A 48 -5.71 -6.24 -8.32
CA MET A 48 -4.82 -5.79 -7.25
C MET A 48 -3.80 -6.87 -6.93
N VAL A 49 -2.52 -6.59 -7.22
CA VAL A 49 -1.43 -7.56 -7.08
C VAL A 49 -0.27 -7.01 -6.28
N SER A 50 0.37 -7.90 -5.54
CA SER A 50 1.65 -7.65 -4.85
C SER A 50 2.30 -8.99 -4.54
N GLY A 51 3.39 -8.96 -3.78
CA GLY A 51 4.01 -10.14 -3.25
C GLY A 51 5.16 -9.81 -2.33
N SER A 52 5.74 -10.85 -1.76
CA SER A 52 6.94 -10.75 -0.95
C SER A 52 8.19 -10.70 -1.82
N ASP A 53 9.02 -9.68 -1.61
CA ASP A 53 10.37 -9.63 -2.15
C ASP A 53 11.28 -10.54 -1.30
N MET A 54 11.60 -11.71 -1.84
CA MET A 54 12.27 -12.80 -1.13
C MET A 54 13.79 -12.79 -1.28
N HIS A 55 14.35 -12.09 -2.26
CA HIS A 55 15.77 -12.21 -2.63
C HIS A 55 16.66 -11.14 -1.98
N GLY A 56 17.96 -11.16 -2.27
CA GLY A 56 18.90 -10.12 -1.84
C GLY A 56 19.62 -10.37 -0.52
N THR A 57 20.59 -9.50 -0.25
CA THR A 57 21.58 -9.67 0.82
C THR A 57 20.99 -9.68 2.24
N PRO A 58 20.04 -8.79 2.62
CA PRO A 58 19.55 -8.79 4.00
C PRO A 58 18.86 -10.11 4.42
N THR A 59 18.12 -10.77 3.54
CA THR A 59 17.54 -12.11 3.81
C THR A 59 18.63 -13.16 3.98
N ALA A 60 19.68 -13.11 3.15
CA ALA A 60 20.81 -14.03 3.26
C ALA A 60 21.58 -13.86 4.58
N LEU A 61 21.82 -12.61 5.00
CA LEU A 61 22.47 -12.32 6.28
C LEU A 61 21.61 -12.76 7.46
N LYS A 62 20.31 -12.47 7.44
CA LYS A 62 19.38 -12.91 8.48
C LYS A 62 19.35 -14.44 8.63
N ALA A 63 19.50 -15.16 7.52
CA ALA A 63 19.58 -16.61 7.54
C ALA A 63 20.88 -17.12 8.19
N ILE A 64 22.01 -16.44 7.97
CA ILE A 64 23.27 -16.73 8.67
C ILE A 64 23.10 -16.49 10.17
N ASP A 65 22.54 -15.35 10.55
CA ASP A 65 22.32 -14.99 11.97
C ASP A 65 21.42 -15.99 12.70
N GLU A 66 20.39 -16.53 12.01
CA GLU A 66 19.47 -17.55 12.55
C GLU A 66 19.93 -19.00 12.32
N GLY A 67 21.13 -19.22 11.75
CA GLY A 67 21.66 -20.57 11.50
C GLY A 67 20.79 -21.41 10.55
N THR A 68 20.19 -20.79 9.53
CA THR A 68 19.21 -21.41 8.63
C THR A 68 19.46 -21.01 7.16
N THR A 69 18.56 -21.38 6.25
CA THR A 69 18.67 -21.02 4.82
C THR A 69 17.87 -19.74 4.48
N PRO A 70 18.31 -18.95 3.49
CA PRO A 70 17.58 -17.77 3.04
C PRO A 70 16.12 -18.08 2.65
N GLU A 71 15.90 -19.22 1.99
CA GLU A 71 14.56 -19.70 1.61
C GLU A 71 13.65 -19.92 2.82
N LYS A 72 14.17 -20.50 3.92
CA LYS A 72 13.40 -20.70 5.15
C LYS A 72 13.01 -19.37 5.80
N ILE A 73 13.91 -18.39 5.82
CA ILE A 73 13.63 -17.03 6.31
C ILE A 73 12.55 -16.36 5.45
N ALA A 74 12.78 -16.31 4.14
CA ALA A 74 11.86 -15.68 3.19
C ALA A 74 10.46 -16.31 3.25
N THR A 75 10.38 -17.65 3.29
CA THR A 75 9.11 -18.37 3.37
C THR A 75 8.39 -18.13 4.71
N LYS A 76 9.12 -18.09 5.83
CA LYS A 76 8.58 -17.77 7.16
C LYS A 76 7.92 -16.39 7.13
N TYR A 77 8.65 -15.37 6.69
CA TYR A 77 8.13 -14.00 6.69
C TYR A 77 7.06 -13.77 5.63
N HIS A 78 7.13 -14.42 4.47
CA HIS A 78 6.05 -14.38 3.48
C HIS A 78 4.70 -14.79 4.07
N LYS A 79 4.65 -15.90 4.83
CA LYS A 79 3.44 -16.37 5.52
C LYS A 79 2.96 -15.38 6.58
N ILE A 80 3.89 -14.76 7.33
CA ILE A 80 3.56 -13.74 8.33
C ILE A 80 2.91 -12.52 7.66
N TRP A 81 3.48 -12.05 6.55
CA TRP A 81 2.93 -10.95 5.78
C TRP A 81 1.57 -11.30 5.17
N GLU A 82 1.45 -12.43 4.49
CA GLU A 82 0.18 -12.89 3.90
C GLU A 82 -0.94 -12.94 4.95
N LYS A 83 -0.67 -13.53 6.12
CA LYS A 83 -1.63 -13.58 7.22
C LYS A 83 -1.99 -12.18 7.73
N ALA A 84 -1.00 -11.31 7.98
CA ALA A 84 -1.25 -9.96 8.47
C ALA A 84 -2.09 -9.12 7.49
N LEU A 85 -1.84 -9.24 6.19
CA LEU A 85 -2.60 -8.55 5.15
C LEU A 85 -4.04 -9.08 5.05
N SER A 86 -4.21 -10.40 5.19
CA SER A 86 -5.52 -11.05 5.24
C SER A 86 -6.33 -10.64 6.49
N ASP A 87 -5.71 -10.63 7.67
CA ASP A 87 -6.36 -10.24 8.92
C ASP A 87 -6.76 -8.75 8.93
N MET A 88 -5.96 -7.88 8.30
CA MET A 88 -6.31 -6.48 8.00
C MET A 88 -7.48 -6.34 7.02
N GLY A 89 -7.87 -7.42 6.34
CA GLY A 89 -8.94 -7.45 5.36
C GLY A 89 -8.58 -6.79 4.02
N PHE A 90 -7.31 -6.82 3.60
CA PHE A 90 -6.94 -6.33 2.27
C PHE A 90 -7.41 -7.27 1.17
N SER A 91 -7.87 -6.69 0.07
CA SER A 91 -8.57 -7.40 -1.02
C SER A 91 -7.66 -7.65 -2.22
N TYR A 92 -6.50 -8.27 -2.00
CA TYR A 92 -5.61 -8.69 -3.08
C TYR A 92 -6.28 -9.74 -3.96
N ASP A 93 -6.18 -9.56 -5.28
CA ASP A 93 -6.54 -10.60 -6.25
C ASP A 93 -5.43 -11.66 -6.33
N LEU A 94 -4.17 -11.25 -6.12
CA LEU A 94 -3.05 -12.15 -5.89
C LEU A 94 -1.97 -11.48 -5.03
N TYR A 95 -1.65 -12.12 -3.89
CA TYR A 95 -0.43 -11.86 -3.14
C TYR A 95 0.52 -13.05 -3.33
N THR A 96 1.65 -12.85 -3.98
CA THR A 96 2.60 -13.92 -4.34
C THR A 96 4.00 -13.63 -3.78
N ASN A 97 5.06 -14.12 -4.41
CA ASN A 97 6.44 -13.81 -4.04
C ASN A 97 7.41 -13.91 -5.24
N THR A 98 8.60 -13.34 -5.10
CA THR A 98 9.61 -13.32 -6.18
C THR A 98 10.34 -14.66 -6.34
N HIS A 99 10.22 -15.61 -5.40
CA HIS A 99 10.86 -16.92 -5.52
C HIS A 99 9.95 -17.96 -6.18
N THR A 100 9.39 -17.63 -7.35
CA THR A 100 8.52 -18.52 -8.14
C THR A 100 9.06 -18.73 -9.55
N LYS A 101 8.72 -19.88 -10.16
CA LYS A 101 9.13 -20.19 -11.54
C LYS A 101 8.50 -19.23 -12.54
N GLU A 102 7.28 -18.80 -12.27
CA GLU A 102 6.57 -17.82 -13.10
C GLU A 102 7.27 -16.46 -13.07
N HIS A 103 7.74 -16.03 -11.90
CA HIS A 103 8.52 -14.80 -11.78
C HIS A 103 9.87 -14.90 -12.48
N GLU A 104 10.63 -15.97 -12.23
CA GLU A 104 11.92 -16.23 -12.91
C GLU A 104 11.78 -16.21 -14.43
N ALA A 105 10.78 -16.91 -14.99
CA ALA A 105 10.55 -16.94 -16.43
C ALA A 105 10.26 -15.55 -17.04
N VAL A 106 9.50 -14.70 -16.34
CA VAL A 106 9.19 -13.34 -16.80
C VAL A 106 10.42 -12.44 -16.71
N VAL A 107 11.20 -12.55 -15.63
CA VAL A 107 12.45 -11.79 -15.47
C VAL A 107 13.46 -12.19 -16.53
N HIS A 108 13.61 -13.49 -16.83
CA HIS A 108 14.48 -13.97 -17.89
C HIS A 108 14.06 -13.46 -19.27
N ASP A 109 12.75 -13.49 -19.60
CA ASP A 109 12.23 -12.94 -20.86
C ASP A 109 12.56 -11.44 -20.99
N MET A 110 12.30 -10.65 -19.95
CA MET A 110 12.60 -9.21 -19.97
C MET A 110 14.11 -8.94 -20.10
N PHE A 111 14.92 -9.65 -19.32
CA PHE A 111 16.38 -9.52 -19.34
C PHE A 111 16.94 -9.82 -20.74
N LEU A 112 16.55 -10.96 -21.33
CA LEU A 112 17.05 -11.39 -22.64
C LEU A 112 16.62 -10.42 -23.75
N LYS A 113 15.39 -9.88 -23.71
CA LYS A 113 14.97 -8.86 -24.68
C LYS A 113 15.77 -7.57 -24.58
N LEU A 114 16.03 -7.08 -23.36
CA LEU A 114 16.88 -5.91 -23.16
C LEU A 114 18.31 -6.18 -23.66
N GLN A 115 18.85 -7.38 -23.41
CA GLN A 115 20.16 -7.79 -23.90
C GLN A 115 20.22 -7.79 -25.44
N ASN A 116 19.24 -8.40 -26.10
CA ASN A 116 19.16 -8.49 -27.56
C ASN A 116 19.04 -7.12 -28.24
N LYS A 117 18.55 -6.11 -27.52
CA LYS A 117 18.47 -4.71 -27.97
C LYS A 117 19.72 -3.88 -27.62
N ASN A 118 20.79 -4.51 -27.12
CA ASN A 118 22.02 -3.84 -26.67
C ASN A 118 21.78 -2.77 -25.59
N LEU A 119 20.72 -2.92 -24.80
CA LEU A 119 20.40 -2.06 -23.65
C LEU A 119 21.11 -2.51 -22.37
N LEU A 120 21.70 -3.70 -22.41
CA LEU A 120 22.57 -4.25 -21.37
C LEU A 120 24.01 -4.34 -21.87
N TYR A 121 24.99 -4.02 -21.02
CA TYR A 121 26.42 -4.15 -21.33
C TYR A 121 27.20 -4.74 -20.15
N GLU A 122 28.43 -5.20 -20.38
CA GLU A 122 29.31 -5.70 -19.31
C GLU A 122 30.28 -4.62 -18.85
N GLN A 123 30.51 -4.56 -17.55
CA GLN A 123 31.59 -3.78 -16.97
C GLN A 123 32.21 -4.57 -15.81
N THR A 124 33.54 -4.57 -15.75
CA THR A 124 34.32 -5.19 -14.69
C THR A 124 34.69 -4.13 -13.65
N GLN A 125 34.57 -4.49 -12.38
CA GLN A 125 34.90 -3.64 -11.24
C GLN A 125 35.80 -4.41 -10.27
N SER A 126 36.73 -3.67 -9.64
CA SER A 126 37.53 -4.20 -8.55
C SER A 126 36.78 -3.99 -7.24
N MET A 127 36.41 -5.08 -6.56
CA MET A 127 35.64 -5.02 -5.31
C MET A 127 36.34 -5.78 -4.18
N PRO A 128 36.17 -5.36 -2.91
CA PRO A 128 36.70 -6.09 -1.77
C PRO A 128 36.00 -7.45 -1.63
N PHE A 129 36.78 -8.48 -1.32
CA PHE A 129 36.37 -9.87 -1.18
C PHE A 129 36.87 -10.40 0.17
N SER A 130 35.96 -10.91 0.99
CA SER A 130 36.32 -11.62 2.21
C SER A 130 36.69 -13.06 1.87
N GLU A 131 37.93 -13.45 2.20
CA GLU A 131 38.37 -14.84 2.10
C GLU A 131 37.79 -15.72 3.21
N GLU A 132 37.40 -15.14 4.34
CA GLU A 132 36.76 -15.88 5.43
C GLU A 132 35.30 -16.20 5.09
N GLU A 133 34.56 -15.22 4.57
CA GLU A 133 33.16 -15.39 4.18
C GLU A 133 32.98 -15.93 2.76
N GLN A 134 34.06 -16.01 1.97
CA GLN A 134 34.05 -16.40 0.55
C GLN A 134 33.03 -15.62 -0.29
N ARG A 135 32.94 -14.30 -0.08
CA ARG A 135 32.04 -13.41 -0.82
C ARG A 135 32.62 -12.01 -1.02
N PHE A 136 32.10 -11.31 -2.02
CA PHE A 136 32.33 -9.87 -2.18
C PHE A 136 31.62 -9.08 -1.07
N LEU A 137 32.26 -8.02 -0.61
CA LEU A 137 31.76 -7.13 0.42
C LEU A 137 31.27 -5.83 -0.22
N PRO A 138 29.95 -5.56 -0.22
CA PRO A 138 29.44 -4.23 -0.51
C PRO A 138 30.07 -3.15 0.39
N ASP A 139 30.07 -1.90 -0.06
CA ASP A 139 30.69 -0.74 0.61
C ASP A 139 30.30 -0.60 2.09
N ARG A 140 29.07 -0.94 2.44
CA ARG A 140 28.55 -0.90 3.83
C ARG A 140 29.07 -2.02 4.73
N PHE A 141 29.66 -3.07 4.17
CA PHE A 141 30.27 -4.17 4.91
C PHE A 141 31.77 -4.04 5.04
N VAL A 142 32.33 -2.89 4.65
CA VAL A 142 33.72 -2.56 4.88
C VAL A 142 33.83 -1.23 5.62
N TYR A 143 34.87 -1.14 6.45
CA TYR A 143 35.28 0.11 7.08
C TYR A 143 36.80 0.22 7.05
N GLY A 144 37.34 1.41 7.21
CA GLY A 144 38.78 1.64 7.28
C GLY A 144 39.13 3.06 7.69
N GLU A 145 40.41 3.37 7.65
CA GLU A 145 40.92 4.71 7.88
C GLU A 145 40.64 5.60 6.68
N CYS A 146 40.12 6.80 6.95
CA CYS A 146 39.86 7.81 5.92
C CYS A 146 41.20 8.37 5.41
N PRO A 147 41.44 8.39 4.08
CA PRO A 147 42.66 8.98 3.53
C PRO A 147 42.69 10.52 3.63
N HIS A 148 41.60 11.16 4.06
CA HIS A 148 41.43 12.62 4.06
C HIS A 148 41.30 13.26 5.45
N CYS A 149 41.09 12.48 6.52
CA CYS A 149 40.99 13.00 7.89
C CYS A 149 41.30 11.91 8.93
N ASP A 150 41.29 12.25 10.21
CA ASP A 150 41.65 11.33 11.31
C ASP A 150 40.55 10.29 11.67
N GLU A 151 39.61 10.04 10.76
CA GLU A 151 38.57 9.03 10.98
C GLU A 151 39.14 7.63 10.75
N THR A 152 38.99 6.74 11.72
CA THR A 152 39.58 5.38 11.68
C THR A 152 38.58 4.30 11.29
N LYS A 153 37.28 4.65 11.25
CA LYS A 153 36.20 3.75 10.84
C LYS A 153 35.29 4.41 9.80
N ALA A 154 35.88 5.02 8.78
CA ALA A 154 35.16 5.51 7.61
C ALA A 154 34.54 4.33 6.86
N ARG A 155 33.33 4.54 6.31
CA ARG A 155 32.61 3.52 5.54
C ARG A 155 33.15 3.48 4.11
N GLY A 156 32.93 2.36 3.42
CA GLY A 156 33.37 2.19 2.04
C GLY A 156 32.73 3.14 1.02
N ASP A 157 31.65 3.83 1.39
CA ASP A 157 30.93 4.78 0.53
C ASP A 157 31.11 6.25 0.95
N GLN A 158 31.46 6.51 2.21
CA GLN A 158 31.57 7.86 2.75
C GLN A 158 32.31 7.90 4.09
N CYS A 159 33.10 8.95 4.33
CA CYS A 159 33.56 9.30 5.67
C CYS A 159 32.52 10.16 6.39
N ASP A 160 31.97 9.67 7.50
CA ASP A 160 30.95 10.40 8.28
C ASP A 160 31.52 11.65 8.98
N THR A 161 32.85 11.72 9.18
CA THR A 161 33.53 12.84 9.87
C THR A 161 33.81 14.03 8.95
N CYS A 162 34.43 13.82 7.78
CA CYS A 162 34.75 14.90 6.85
C CYS A 162 33.75 15.02 5.67
N GLY A 163 32.83 14.07 5.52
CA GLY A 163 31.77 14.08 4.53
C GLY A 163 32.19 13.66 3.11
N VAL A 164 33.48 13.39 2.88
CA VAL A 164 34.00 12.98 1.57
C VAL A 164 33.42 11.63 1.14
N THR A 165 33.02 11.53 -0.13
CA THR A 165 32.65 10.25 -0.76
C THR A 165 33.93 9.43 -0.98
N LEU A 166 33.85 8.15 -0.66
CA LEU A 166 34.94 7.20 -0.80
C LEU A 166 34.45 6.04 -1.66
N ASP A 167 35.37 5.39 -2.36
CA ASP A 167 35.19 4.00 -2.80
C ASP A 167 35.95 3.07 -1.83
N PRO A 168 35.57 1.78 -1.71
CA PRO A 168 36.27 0.85 -0.82
C PRO A 168 37.78 0.79 -1.05
N ILE A 169 38.23 1.02 -2.29
CA ILE A 169 39.66 1.01 -2.65
C ILE A 169 40.44 2.21 -2.08
N ASP A 170 39.75 3.28 -1.69
CA ASP A 170 40.35 4.46 -1.09
C ASP A 170 40.65 4.27 0.41
N LEU A 171 39.98 3.30 1.06
CA LEU A 171 40.13 3.05 2.49
C LEU A 171 41.50 2.45 2.81
N VAL A 172 42.20 3.11 3.73
CA VAL A 172 43.45 2.57 4.30
C VAL A 172 43.09 1.56 5.39
N ASN A 173 43.85 0.47 5.51
CA ASN A 173 43.60 -0.59 6.48
C ASN A 173 42.15 -1.11 6.44
N ILE A 174 41.61 -1.31 5.25
CA ILE A 174 40.24 -1.81 5.06
C ILE A 174 39.99 -3.11 5.84
N LYS A 175 38.83 -3.17 6.49
CA LYS A 175 38.35 -4.26 7.32
C LYS A 175 36.91 -4.59 7.00
N SER A 176 36.58 -5.88 7.11
CA SER A 176 35.20 -6.35 7.10
C SER A 176 34.50 -5.94 8.39
N VAL A 177 33.29 -5.38 8.27
CA VAL A 177 32.46 -4.96 9.42
C VAL A 177 32.05 -6.16 10.28
N ARG A 178 32.01 -7.38 9.73
CA ARG A 178 31.44 -8.54 10.41
C ARG A 178 32.45 -9.28 11.30
N ASP A 179 33.69 -9.38 10.85
CA ASP A 179 34.70 -10.26 11.43
C ASP A 179 36.08 -9.60 11.59
N ASP A 180 36.22 -8.30 11.28
CA ASP A 180 37.48 -7.54 11.30
C ASP A 180 38.61 -8.17 10.45
N SER A 181 38.25 -9.07 9.51
CA SER A 181 39.20 -9.63 8.54
C SER A 181 39.59 -8.55 7.51
N THR A 182 40.81 -8.65 6.95
CA THR A 182 41.25 -7.75 5.86
C THR A 182 40.79 -8.33 4.53
N PRO A 183 39.87 -7.68 3.78
CA PRO A 183 39.47 -8.16 2.46
C PRO A 183 40.57 -7.96 1.43
N ILE A 184 40.54 -8.77 0.37
CA ILE A 184 41.38 -8.62 -0.83
C ILE A 184 40.56 -8.06 -1.98
N PHE A 185 41.16 -7.28 -2.87
CA PHE A 185 40.46 -6.82 -4.07
C PHE A 185 40.45 -7.90 -5.14
N LYS A 186 39.27 -8.20 -5.68
CA LYS A 186 39.08 -9.10 -6.81
C LYS A 186 38.25 -8.42 -7.89
N GLU A 187 38.60 -8.68 -9.13
CA GLU A 187 37.81 -8.26 -10.28
C GLU A 187 36.51 -9.07 -10.37
N THR A 188 35.41 -8.37 -10.61
CA THR A 188 34.09 -8.98 -10.80
C THR A 188 33.34 -8.27 -11.93
N THR A 189 32.80 -9.06 -12.87
CA THR A 189 32.05 -8.53 -14.02
C THR A 189 30.55 -8.53 -13.74
N HIS A 190 29.89 -7.41 -14.03
CA HIS A 190 28.44 -7.27 -13.91
C HIS A 190 27.81 -6.87 -15.24
N LYS A 191 26.54 -7.24 -15.43
CA LYS A 191 25.71 -6.64 -16.48
C LYS A 191 25.19 -5.30 -15.98
N PHE A 192 25.15 -4.29 -16.81
CA PHE A 192 24.63 -2.95 -16.52
C PHE A 192 23.48 -2.63 -17.46
N ILE A 193 22.44 -1.96 -16.97
CA ILE A 193 21.37 -1.39 -17.79
C ILE A 193 21.70 0.07 -18.13
N LYS A 194 21.51 0.43 -19.41
CA LYS A 194 21.73 1.78 -19.95
C LYS A 194 20.60 2.74 -19.56
N LEU A 195 20.51 3.14 -18.30
CA LEU A 195 19.48 4.10 -17.84
C LEU A 195 19.62 5.45 -18.54
N SER A 196 20.86 5.89 -18.76
CA SER A 196 21.21 7.13 -19.48
C SER A 196 20.55 7.21 -20.87
N PHE A 197 20.39 6.06 -21.54
CA PHE A 197 19.73 5.97 -22.85
C PHE A 197 18.26 6.41 -22.83
N PHE A 198 17.57 6.25 -21.70
CA PHE A 198 16.13 6.52 -21.57
C PHE A 198 15.80 7.92 -21.06
N GLU A 199 16.79 8.75 -20.70
CA GLU A 199 16.59 10.05 -20.07
C GLU A 199 15.57 10.93 -20.78
N LYS A 200 15.71 11.08 -22.11
CA LYS A 200 14.82 11.91 -22.92
C LYS A 200 13.39 11.40 -22.88
N ASN A 201 13.20 10.10 -23.10
CA ASN A 201 11.88 9.46 -23.13
C ASN A 201 11.20 9.56 -21.76
N LEU A 202 11.95 9.30 -20.68
CA LEU A 202 11.43 9.42 -19.31
C LEU A 202 11.05 10.86 -18.97
N LYS A 203 11.88 11.84 -19.36
CA LYS A 203 11.59 13.26 -19.14
C LYS A 203 10.32 13.71 -19.84
N GLU A 204 10.15 13.32 -21.10
CA GLU A 204 8.97 13.65 -21.89
C GLU A 204 7.73 12.97 -21.31
N TRP A 205 7.83 11.69 -20.95
CA TRP A 205 6.76 10.94 -20.31
C TRP A 205 6.34 11.54 -18.96
N ILE A 206 7.28 11.83 -18.04
CA ILE A 206 6.99 12.41 -16.72
C ILE A 206 6.32 13.79 -16.84
N LYS A 207 6.71 14.61 -17.83
CA LYS A 207 6.08 15.92 -18.05
C LYS A 207 4.59 15.85 -18.40
N THR A 208 4.12 14.72 -18.94
CA THR A 208 2.69 14.51 -19.21
C THR A 208 1.87 14.18 -17.96
N ARG A 209 2.53 13.87 -16.84
CA ARG A 209 1.91 13.40 -15.59
C ARG A 209 1.47 14.55 -14.69
N THR A 210 0.55 15.37 -15.19
CA THR A 210 0.09 16.59 -14.51
C THR A 210 -0.78 16.34 -13.28
N ASP A 211 -1.30 15.13 -13.13
CA ASP A 211 -2.16 14.71 -12.02
C ASP A 211 -1.41 13.96 -10.92
N TRP A 212 -0.14 13.62 -11.14
CA TRP A 212 0.72 13.00 -10.12
C TRP A 212 0.98 13.96 -8.96
N ARG A 213 1.38 13.38 -7.83
CA ARG A 213 1.79 14.18 -6.68
C ARG A 213 3.04 15.02 -7.03
N PRO A 214 3.10 16.29 -6.61
CA PRO A 214 4.22 17.16 -6.95
C PRO A 214 5.59 16.64 -6.51
N ASN A 215 5.68 15.99 -5.34
CA ASN A 215 6.93 15.38 -4.85
C ASN A 215 7.47 14.32 -5.81
N VAL A 216 6.61 13.45 -6.34
CA VAL A 216 6.96 12.39 -7.30
C VAL A 216 7.52 12.99 -8.59
N VAL A 217 6.83 13.98 -9.16
CA VAL A 217 7.26 14.65 -10.40
C VAL A 217 8.58 15.40 -10.18
N ASN A 218 8.67 16.20 -9.13
CA ASN A 218 9.83 17.05 -8.86
C ASN A 218 11.08 16.22 -8.58
N GLN A 219 10.98 15.18 -7.75
CA GLN A 219 12.11 14.28 -7.46
C GLN A 219 12.59 13.59 -8.74
N SER A 220 11.67 13.05 -9.54
CA SER A 220 12.01 12.31 -10.76
C SER A 220 12.66 13.22 -11.82
N LEU A 221 12.12 14.43 -12.02
CA LEU A 221 12.73 15.42 -12.93
C LEU A 221 14.06 15.96 -12.41
N GLY A 222 14.23 16.06 -11.09
CA GLY A 222 15.49 16.41 -10.45
C GLY A 222 16.58 15.38 -10.79
N MET A 223 16.29 14.10 -10.58
CA MET A 223 17.21 13.00 -10.93
C MET A 223 17.60 13.00 -12.41
N ILE A 224 16.63 13.21 -13.31
CA ILE A 224 16.92 13.27 -14.75
C ILE A 224 17.75 14.51 -15.11
N LYS A 225 17.57 15.63 -14.41
CA LYS A 225 18.36 16.85 -14.63
C LYS A 225 19.82 16.65 -14.21
N GLU A 226 20.08 15.88 -13.16
CA GLU A 226 21.43 15.55 -12.70
C GLU A 226 22.15 14.56 -13.63
N GLY A 227 21.38 13.72 -14.34
CA GLY A 227 21.89 12.69 -15.23
C GLY A 227 21.69 11.29 -14.62
N LEU A 228 21.12 10.38 -15.40
CA LEU A 228 20.87 9.01 -14.99
C LEU A 228 22.12 8.16 -15.20
N HIS A 229 22.68 7.66 -14.11
CA HIS A 229 23.78 6.73 -14.16
C HIS A 229 23.31 5.32 -14.50
N ASP A 230 24.01 4.66 -15.41
CA ASP A 230 23.84 3.25 -15.68
C ASP A 230 24.14 2.43 -14.42
N ARG A 231 23.31 1.43 -14.15
CA ARG A 231 23.40 0.61 -12.94
C ARG A 231 23.67 -0.83 -13.32
N ALA A 232 24.55 -1.50 -12.57
CA ALA A 232 24.65 -2.96 -12.62
C ALA A 232 23.24 -3.56 -12.46
N ILE A 233 22.96 -4.77 -12.95
CA ILE A 233 21.70 -5.52 -12.73
C ILE A 233 21.95 -6.94 -12.22
N THR A 234 23.21 -7.28 -11.97
CA THR A 234 23.64 -8.54 -11.36
C THR A 234 24.42 -8.30 -10.07
N ARG A 235 24.43 -9.28 -9.17
CA ARG A 235 25.21 -9.27 -7.92
C ARG A 235 25.87 -10.61 -7.65
N ASP A 236 26.98 -10.56 -6.93
CA ASP A 236 27.71 -11.72 -6.42
C ASP A 236 27.02 -12.35 -5.20
N ILE A 237 25.85 -12.93 -5.44
CA ILE A 237 25.06 -13.63 -4.45
C ILE A 237 24.36 -14.81 -5.10
N ASN A 238 24.32 -15.96 -4.41
CA ASN A 238 23.63 -17.16 -4.89
C ASN A 238 22.12 -17.14 -4.59
N TRP A 239 21.68 -16.33 -3.62
CA TRP A 239 20.28 -16.18 -3.28
C TRP A 239 19.62 -15.09 -4.13
N GLY A 240 19.01 -15.52 -5.24
CA GLY A 240 18.30 -14.67 -6.19
C GLY A 240 17.93 -15.43 -7.46
N ILE A 241 17.41 -14.72 -8.46
CA ILE A 241 17.15 -15.29 -9.78
C ILE A 241 18.47 -15.48 -10.52
N SER A 242 18.65 -16.66 -11.12
CA SER A 242 19.82 -16.96 -11.94
C SER A 242 19.95 -16.01 -13.13
N VAL A 243 21.16 -15.63 -13.54
CA VAL A 243 21.35 -14.79 -14.74
C VAL A 243 21.24 -15.67 -15.99
N PRO A 244 20.35 -15.38 -16.95
CA PRO A 244 20.09 -16.26 -18.10
C PRO A 244 21.14 -16.07 -19.20
N VAL A 245 22.41 -16.31 -18.89
CA VAL A 245 23.54 -16.19 -19.83
C VAL A 245 24.43 -17.42 -19.72
N GLU A 246 24.83 -17.97 -20.88
CA GLU A 246 25.67 -19.17 -20.98
C GLU A 246 27.17 -18.87 -20.79
N ASP A 247 27.50 -18.04 -19.80
CA ASP A 247 28.89 -17.73 -19.44
C ASP A 247 29.12 -18.07 -17.96
N LYS A 248 30.13 -18.90 -17.73
CA LYS A 248 30.48 -19.43 -16.41
C LYS A 248 30.71 -18.34 -15.36
N LYS A 249 31.11 -17.12 -15.77
CA LYS A 249 31.31 -15.99 -14.85
C LYS A 249 30.02 -15.57 -14.12
N TYR A 250 28.85 -15.96 -14.62
CA TYR A 250 27.55 -15.65 -14.03
C TYR A 250 26.95 -16.80 -13.22
N ASN A 251 27.59 -17.98 -13.17
CA ASN A 251 27.06 -19.14 -12.44
C ASN A 251 26.92 -18.90 -10.92
N SER A 252 27.72 -17.99 -10.36
CA SER A 252 27.70 -17.60 -8.94
C SER A 252 27.06 -16.22 -8.73
N LYS A 253 26.31 -15.73 -9.71
CA LYS A 253 25.66 -14.41 -9.68
C LYS A 253 24.17 -14.57 -9.82
N SER A 254 23.45 -13.65 -9.19
CA SER A 254 22.01 -13.49 -9.37
C SER A 254 21.69 -12.16 -10.02
N ILE A 255 20.55 -12.07 -10.70
CA ILE A 255 19.90 -10.81 -11.02
C ILE A 255 19.60 -10.12 -9.70
N TYR A 256 20.00 -8.85 -9.58
CA TYR A 256 19.84 -8.16 -8.32
C TYR A 256 18.42 -7.59 -8.17
N VAL A 257 18.02 -7.47 -6.91
CA VAL A 257 16.63 -7.44 -6.47
C VAL A 257 15.86 -6.23 -6.95
N TRP A 258 16.42 -5.03 -6.94
CA TRP A 258 15.74 -3.84 -7.49
C TRP A 258 15.37 -3.91 -8.98
N PHE A 259 16.01 -4.79 -9.76
CA PHE A 259 15.68 -5.00 -11.17
C PHE A 259 14.54 -6.02 -11.32
N GLU A 260 14.62 -7.16 -10.63
CA GLU A 260 13.57 -8.19 -10.70
C GLU A 260 12.30 -7.84 -9.90
N ALA A 261 12.42 -7.18 -8.74
CA ALA A 261 11.27 -6.90 -7.86
C ALA A 261 10.22 -6.01 -8.55
N VAL A 262 10.63 -5.02 -9.35
CA VAL A 262 9.70 -4.19 -10.12
C VAL A 262 9.02 -4.97 -11.27
N ILE A 263 9.66 -6.04 -11.78
CA ILE A 263 9.04 -6.98 -12.73
C ILE A 263 7.98 -7.85 -12.03
N GLY A 264 8.00 -7.90 -10.70
CA GLY A 264 7.06 -8.61 -9.85
C GLY A 264 5.61 -8.34 -10.22
N TYR A 265 5.22 -7.08 -10.43
CA TYR A 265 3.84 -6.72 -10.80
C TYR A 265 3.38 -7.41 -12.09
N PHE A 266 4.25 -7.46 -13.09
CA PHE A 266 3.92 -8.07 -14.37
C PHE A 266 3.79 -9.59 -14.23
N SER A 267 4.75 -10.23 -13.55
CA SER A 267 4.70 -11.66 -13.28
C SER A 267 3.49 -12.06 -12.42
N ALA A 268 3.13 -11.28 -11.40
CA ALA A 268 1.98 -11.51 -10.56
C ALA A 268 0.67 -11.37 -11.35
N THR A 269 0.57 -10.40 -12.26
CA THR A 269 -0.63 -10.25 -13.12
C THR A 269 -0.77 -11.44 -14.07
N LYS A 270 0.34 -11.93 -14.65
CA LYS A 270 0.34 -13.16 -15.47
C LYS A 270 -0.07 -14.38 -14.66
N SER A 271 0.48 -14.55 -13.45
CA SER A 271 0.12 -15.63 -12.53
C SER A 271 -1.35 -15.57 -12.10
N TRP A 272 -1.87 -14.38 -11.85
CA TRP A 272 -3.29 -14.17 -11.57
C TRP A 272 -4.15 -14.57 -12.77
N ALA A 273 -3.82 -14.12 -13.98
CA ALA A 273 -4.52 -14.45 -15.21
C ALA A 273 -4.59 -15.97 -15.44
N MET A 274 -3.46 -16.66 -15.27
CA MET A 274 -3.42 -18.14 -15.33
C MET A 274 -4.35 -18.80 -14.31
N LYS A 275 -4.40 -18.29 -13.06
CA LYS A 275 -5.32 -18.79 -12.02
C LYS A 275 -6.80 -18.55 -12.35
N GLN A 276 -7.12 -17.52 -13.14
CA GLN A 276 -8.48 -17.28 -13.63
C GLN A 276 -8.87 -18.22 -14.80
N GLY A 277 -7.95 -19.02 -15.32
CA GLY A 277 -8.18 -19.91 -16.47
C GLY A 277 -8.00 -19.25 -17.84
N ASP A 278 -7.57 -18.00 -17.89
CA ASP A 278 -7.27 -17.26 -19.13
C ASP A 278 -5.87 -16.64 -19.04
N LYS A 279 -4.89 -17.32 -19.65
CA LYS A 279 -3.48 -16.90 -19.65
C LYS A 279 -3.21 -15.58 -20.37
N ASP A 280 -4.12 -15.09 -21.20
CA ASP A 280 -3.96 -13.84 -21.96
C ASP A 280 -4.76 -12.68 -21.34
N LEU A 281 -5.53 -12.95 -20.28
CA LEU A 281 -6.36 -11.95 -19.60
C LEU A 281 -5.56 -10.72 -19.15
N TRP A 282 -4.30 -10.90 -18.71
CA TRP A 282 -3.42 -9.82 -18.28
C TRP A 282 -3.21 -8.72 -19.33
N LYS A 283 -3.38 -9.01 -20.63
CA LYS A 283 -3.18 -8.05 -21.73
C LYS A 283 -4.12 -6.84 -21.63
N LYS A 284 -5.31 -7.02 -21.05
CA LYS A 284 -6.28 -5.92 -20.84
C LYS A 284 -5.76 -4.76 -19.99
N TRP A 285 -4.78 -5.04 -19.12
CA TRP A 285 -4.20 -4.02 -18.23
C TRP A 285 -2.83 -3.55 -18.72
N TRP A 286 -2.08 -4.45 -19.38
CA TRP A 286 -0.69 -4.21 -19.72
C TRP A 286 -0.45 -3.89 -21.19
N ILE A 287 -1.39 -4.15 -22.11
CA ILE A 287 -1.21 -3.92 -23.56
C ILE A 287 -2.30 -3.02 -24.12
N ASP A 288 -3.56 -3.25 -23.78
CA ASP A 288 -4.67 -2.47 -24.32
C ASP A 288 -4.50 -0.99 -23.96
N ASP A 289 -4.77 -0.08 -24.90
CA ASP A 289 -4.52 1.37 -24.75
C ASP A 289 -5.31 2.00 -23.59
N ASP A 290 -6.43 1.39 -23.19
CA ASP A 290 -7.26 1.81 -22.06
C ASP A 290 -6.94 1.08 -20.75
N GLY A 291 -5.90 0.24 -20.75
CA GLY A 291 -5.36 -0.43 -19.57
C GLY A 291 -4.58 0.52 -18.69
N GLU A 292 -5.09 0.77 -17.48
CA GLU A 292 -4.50 1.72 -16.54
C GLU A 292 -3.70 1.00 -15.45
N THR A 293 -2.49 1.50 -15.14
CA THR A 293 -1.60 0.88 -14.16
C THR A 293 -1.21 1.86 -13.04
N TYR A 294 -1.58 1.55 -11.80
CA TYR A 294 -1.36 2.38 -10.63
C TYR A 294 -0.44 1.67 -9.63
N TYR A 295 0.62 2.36 -9.20
CA TYR A 295 1.63 1.78 -8.30
C TYR A 295 1.61 2.51 -6.95
N PHE A 296 1.28 1.78 -5.88
CA PHE A 296 1.13 2.32 -4.52
C PHE A 296 2.31 1.96 -3.64
N GLN A 297 2.94 2.97 -3.03
CA GLN A 297 4.23 2.81 -2.37
C GLN A 297 4.58 3.94 -1.39
N GLY A 298 5.66 3.76 -0.62
CA GLY A 298 6.33 4.86 0.09
C GLY A 298 7.26 5.67 -0.82
N LYS A 299 7.61 6.89 -0.39
CA LYS A 299 8.46 7.83 -1.16
C LYS A 299 9.82 7.30 -1.59
N ASP A 300 10.42 6.40 -0.81
CA ASP A 300 11.72 5.79 -1.16
C ASP A 300 11.67 4.97 -2.45
N ASN A 301 10.49 4.49 -2.81
CA ASN A 301 10.31 3.68 -4.00
C ASN A 301 10.04 4.52 -5.27
N ILE A 302 9.98 5.86 -5.16
CA ILE A 302 9.75 6.77 -6.30
C ILE A 302 10.74 6.49 -7.44
N PRO A 303 12.08 6.50 -7.24
CA PRO A 303 13.03 6.28 -8.33
C PRO A 303 12.85 4.93 -9.04
N PHE A 304 12.45 3.90 -8.31
CA PHE A 304 12.25 2.57 -8.88
C PHE A 304 11.04 2.52 -9.81
N HIS A 305 10.03 3.36 -9.59
CA HIS A 305 8.76 3.32 -10.34
C HIS A 305 8.58 4.48 -11.32
N THR A 306 9.43 5.52 -11.23
CA THR A 306 9.43 6.64 -12.19
C THR A 306 10.64 6.60 -13.13
N ILE A 307 11.72 5.90 -12.77
CA ILE A 307 12.92 5.79 -13.60
C ILE A 307 13.17 4.34 -14.01
N ILE A 308 13.46 3.46 -13.04
CA ILE A 308 13.95 2.10 -13.34
C ILE A 308 12.87 1.27 -14.04
N TRP A 309 11.69 1.16 -13.45
CA TRP A 309 10.62 0.36 -14.01
C TRP A 309 10.14 0.87 -15.38
N PRO A 310 9.88 2.18 -15.57
CA PRO A 310 9.57 2.72 -16.89
C PRO A 310 10.70 2.51 -17.92
N ALA A 311 11.98 2.59 -17.54
CA ALA A 311 13.09 2.29 -18.45
C ALA A 311 13.08 0.81 -18.90
N ILE A 312 12.81 -0.12 -17.97
CA ILE A 312 12.67 -1.55 -18.29
C ILE A 312 11.49 -1.76 -19.26
N LEU A 313 10.34 -1.14 -18.99
CA LEU A 313 9.15 -1.22 -19.85
C LEU A 313 9.39 -0.63 -21.24
N LEU A 314 10.02 0.55 -21.32
CA LEU A 314 10.39 1.20 -22.58
C LEU A 314 11.36 0.34 -23.39
N GLY A 315 12.34 -0.30 -22.74
CA GLY A 315 13.28 -1.20 -23.41
C GLY A 315 12.61 -2.50 -23.86
N TYR A 316 11.67 -3.03 -23.07
CA TYR A 316 10.91 -4.24 -23.42
C TYR A 316 9.98 -4.02 -24.63
N GLU A 317 9.33 -2.84 -24.69
CA GLU A 317 8.28 -2.43 -25.65
C GLU A 317 6.98 -3.23 -25.55
N GLY A 318 5.87 -2.59 -25.94
CA GLY A 318 4.55 -3.23 -26.02
C GLY A 318 3.85 -3.45 -24.67
N LEU A 319 4.33 -2.80 -23.61
CA LEU A 319 3.67 -2.78 -22.30
C LEU A 319 3.36 -1.35 -21.86
N ASN A 320 2.22 -1.15 -21.20
CA ASN A 320 1.77 0.13 -20.68
C ASN A 320 2.72 0.66 -19.60
N LEU A 321 3.04 1.95 -19.68
CA LEU A 321 3.76 2.67 -18.64
C LEU A 321 2.83 3.00 -17.46
N PRO A 322 3.39 3.31 -16.27
CA PRO A 322 2.59 3.76 -15.14
C PRO A 322 1.62 4.89 -15.49
N THR A 323 0.34 4.68 -15.20
CA THR A 323 -0.69 5.73 -15.22
C THR A 323 -0.44 6.68 -14.05
N ASP A 324 -0.24 6.15 -12.84
CA ASP A 324 0.18 6.91 -11.65
C ASP A 324 1.13 6.11 -10.74
N VAL A 325 2.03 6.86 -10.09
CA VAL A 325 2.92 6.40 -9.03
C VAL A 325 2.49 7.11 -7.74
N VAL A 326 1.64 6.44 -6.98
CA VAL A 326 1.05 6.94 -5.75
C VAL A 326 2.00 6.71 -4.58
N ALA A 327 2.87 7.69 -4.33
CA ALA A 327 3.87 7.63 -3.27
C ALA A 327 3.43 8.41 -2.01
N ASN A 328 3.23 7.70 -0.91
CA ASN A 328 3.00 8.28 0.41
C ASN A 328 4.33 8.62 1.11
N GLU A 329 4.29 9.66 1.94
CA GLU A 329 5.32 10.04 2.90
C GLU A 329 5.34 9.05 4.09
N TYR A 330 6.18 9.27 5.10
CA TYR A 330 6.30 8.33 6.22
C TYR A 330 5.18 8.49 7.25
N LEU A 331 4.86 7.37 7.90
CA LEU A 331 4.13 7.36 9.15
C LEU A 331 5.13 7.12 10.27
N ASN A 332 5.16 8.03 11.25
CA ASN A 332 6.06 8.04 12.39
C ASN A 332 5.34 7.61 13.68
N LEU A 333 6.11 7.32 14.72
CA LEU A 333 5.64 6.85 16.03
C LEU A 333 6.46 7.52 17.15
N GLY A 334 5.79 8.21 18.08
CA GLY A 334 6.44 8.99 19.13
C GLY A 334 7.38 10.09 18.61
N GLY A 335 7.15 10.63 17.41
CA GLY A 335 8.05 11.59 16.77
C GLY A 335 9.36 10.99 16.23
N LEU A 336 9.46 9.66 16.19
CA LEU A 336 10.58 8.91 15.62
C LEU A 336 10.09 8.02 14.48
N ASP A 337 10.99 7.71 13.55
CA ASP A 337 10.70 6.71 12.51
C ASP A 337 10.47 5.33 13.13
N PHE A 338 9.63 4.52 12.49
CA PHE A 338 9.49 3.11 12.88
C PHE A 338 10.84 2.39 12.69
N SER A 339 11.33 1.76 13.74
CA SER A 339 12.65 1.10 13.72
C SER A 339 12.55 -0.34 14.16
N LYS A 340 12.73 -1.26 13.21
CA LYS A 340 12.79 -2.71 13.51
C LYS A 340 13.96 -3.05 14.45
N SER A 341 15.12 -2.41 14.25
CA SER A 341 16.33 -2.69 15.03
C SER A 341 16.25 -2.17 16.47
N LYS A 342 15.54 -1.07 16.70
CA LYS A 342 15.31 -0.52 18.05
C LYS A 342 14.04 -1.05 18.72
N GLY A 343 13.32 -1.98 18.09
CA GLY A 343 12.02 -2.47 18.58
C GLY A 343 10.92 -1.40 18.60
N HIS A 344 11.16 -0.21 18.01
CA HIS A 344 10.26 0.93 18.06
C HIS A 344 9.26 0.88 16.93
N ALA A 345 8.26 0.01 17.06
CA ALA A 345 7.23 -0.18 16.05
C ALA A 345 5.94 -0.76 16.65
N VAL A 346 4.81 -0.39 16.06
CA VAL A 346 3.55 -1.12 16.24
C VAL A 346 3.46 -2.20 15.16
N TRP A 347 3.68 -3.46 15.55
CA TRP A 347 3.58 -4.63 14.66
C TRP A 347 2.11 -4.96 14.36
N VAL A 348 1.82 -5.31 13.12
CA VAL A 348 0.45 -5.55 12.66
C VAL A 348 -0.16 -6.76 13.36
N ARG A 349 0.60 -7.86 13.52
CA ARG A 349 0.12 -9.05 14.24
C ARG A 349 -0.27 -8.71 15.67
N ASP A 350 0.66 -8.10 16.41
CA ASP A 350 0.45 -7.76 17.81
C ASP A 350 -0.74 -6.81 17.99
N PHE A 351 -0.91 -5.85 17.08
CA PHE A 351 -2.09 -4.98 17.09
C PHE A 351 -3.38 -5.80 16.91
N LEU A 352 -3.44 -6.69 15.92
CA LEU A 352 -4.64 -7.46 15.57
C LEU A 352 -4.99 -8.56 16.57
N GLU A 353 -4.06 -8.98 17.41
CA GLU A 353 -4.34 -9.84 18.56
C GLU A 353 -5.15 -9.12 19.66
N ARG A 354 -5.08 -7.78 19.71
CA ARG A 354 -5.68 -6.97 20.78
C ARG A 354 -6.83 -6.09 20.31
N TYR A 355 -6.81 -5.63 19.06
CA TYR A 355 -7.74 -4.63 18.54
C TYR A 355 -8.28 -5.01 17.16
N GLU A 356 -9.47 -4.49 16.82
CA GLU A 356 -10.10 -4.76 15.53
C GLU A 356 -9.42 -3.99 14.37
N ALA A 357 -9.41 -4.60 13.18
CA ALA A 357 -8.82 -4.00 11.98
C ALA A 357 -9.59 -2.76 11.48
N GLU A 358 -10.91 -2.72 11.57
CA GLU A 358 -11.74 -1.63 11.00
C GLU A 358 -11.45 -0.26 11.66
N PRO A 359 -11.37 -0.13 13.00
CA PRO A 359 -10.88 1.10 13.64
C PRO A 359 -9.48 1.52 13.20
N LEU A 360 -8.57 0.56 13.00
CA LEU A 360 -7.21 0.86 12.53
C LEU A 360 -7.22 1.38 11.09
N ARG A 361 -7.98 0.73 10.20
CA ARG A 361 -8.18 1.17 8.82
C ARG A 361 -8.71 2.60 8.76
N TYR A 362 -9.70 2.92 9.59
CA TYR A 362 -10.22 4.28 9.73
C TYR A 362 -9.11 5.26 10.12
N TYR A 363 -8.40 4.96 11.22
CA TYR A 363 -7.42 5.88 11.77
C TYR A 363 -6.24 6.09 10.81
N LEU A 364 -5.68 5.02 10.25
CA LEU A 364 -4.59 5.10 9.26
C LEU A 364 -5.01 5.86 8.00
N THR A 365 -6.28 5.78 7.60
CA THR A 365 -6.79 6.60 6.49
C THR A 365 -6.86 8.06 6.89
N LYS A 366 -7.36 8.38 8.08
CA LYS A 366 -7.48 9.74 8.61
C LYS A 366 -6.12 10.44 8.70
N ILE A 367 -5.09 9.71 9.11
CA ILE A 367 -3.71 10.21 9.22
C ILE A 367 -2.82 9.81 8.03
N MET A 368 -3.41 9.48 6.88
CA MET A 368 -2.62 8.99 5.75
C MET A 368 -1.57 10.04 5.31
N PRO A 369 -0.28 9.66 5.22
CA PRO A 369 0.80 10.60 4.88
C PRO A 369 0.84 10.89 3.38
N GLU A 370 -0.20 11.57 2.87
CA GLU A 370 -0.34 11.80 1.42
C GLU A 370 0.58 12.91 0.88
N THR A 371 0.85 13.93 1.69
CA THR A 371 1.55 15.16 1.28
C THR A 371 2.72 15.53 2.18
N SER A 372 2.74 14.98 3.38
CA SER A 372 3.76 15.18 4.40
C SER A 372 3.77 13.96 5.30
N ASP A 373 4.85 13.76 6.03
CA ASP A 373 4.90 12.75 7.08
C ASP A 373 3.74 12.95 8.08
N SER A 374 3.28 11.86 8.67
CA SER A 374 2.17 11.83 9.63
C SER A 374 2.54 11.01 10.85
N GLU A 375 1.83 11.20 11.95
CA GLU A 375 2.19 10.62 13.24
C GLU A 375 1.08 9.70 13.75
N PHE A 376 1.44 8.45 14.05
CA PHE A 376 0.55 7.54 14.76
C PHE A 376 0.66 7.78 16.26
N THR A 377 -0.48 8.02 16.91
CA THR A 377 -0.55 8.04 18.38
C THR A 377 -1.66 7.14 18.89
N TRP A 378 -1.43 6.44 20.00
CA TRP A 378 -2.46 5.64 20.65
C TRP A 378 -3.65 6.49 21.13
N LYS A 379 -3.37 7.72 21.58
CA LYS A 379 -4.40 8.71 21.90
C LYS A 379 -5.27 9.02 20.68
N GLY A 380 -4.66 9.35 19.54
CA GLY A 380 -5.39 9.63 18.31
C GLY A 380 -6.18 8.43 17.79
N PHE A 381 -5.66 7.21 17.96
CA PHE A 381 -6.39 5.97 17.65
C PHE A 381 -7.64 5.81 18.52
N VAL A 382 -7.48 5.89 19.85
CA VAL A 382 -8.59 5.75 20.82
C VAL A 382 -9.63 6.85 20.62
N GLU A 383 -9.22 8.10 20.44
CA GLU A 383 -10.13 9.23 20.20
C GLU A 383 -10.87 9.07 18.86
N SER A 384 -10.19 8.64 17.80
CA SER A 384 -10.83 8.41 16.50
C SER A 384 -11.86 7.28 16.57
N ASN A 385 -11.57 6.21 17.31
CA ASN A 385 -12.54 5.16 17.56
C ASN A 385 -13.73 5.67 18.39
N ASN A 386 -13.46 6.27 19.55
CA ASN A 386 -14.50 6.59 20.52
C ASN A 386 -15.39 7.77 20.08
N ASN A 387 -14.79 8.82 19.53
CA ASN A 387 -15.52 10.06 19.24
C ASN A 387 -16.11 10.07 17.83
N GLU A 388 -15.45 9.43 16.87
CA GLU A 388 -15.90 9.45 15.46
C GLU A 388 -16.62 8.15 15.11
N LEU A 389 -15.99 6.98 15.27
CA LEU A 389 -16.65 5.72 14.93
C LEU A 389 -17.81 5.40 15.89
N VAL A 390 -17.60 5.43 17.21
CA VAL A 390 -18.63 5.09 18.19
C VAL A 390 -19.63 6.25 18.35
N ALA A 391 -19.18 7.43 18.75
CA ALA A 391 -20.08 8.52 19.15
C ALA A 391 -20.71 9.30 17.98
N THR A 392 -20.14 9.24 16.76
CA THR A 392 -20.73 9.90 15.58
C THR A 392 -21.41 8.89 14.66
N LEU A 393 -20.64 8.03 14.00
CA LEU A 393 -21.17 7.11 12.98
C LEU A 393 -22.07 6.02 13.60
N GLY A 394 -21.54 5.29 14.58
CA GLY A 394 -22.23 4.22 15.28
C GLY A 394 -23.47 4.72 16.02
N ASN A 395 -23.36 5.86 16.71
CA ASN A 395 -24.48 6.49 17.40
C ASN A 395 -25.62 6.85 16.42
N PHE A 396 -25.32 7.46 15.28
CA PHE A 396 -26.33 7.80 14.27
C PHE A 396 -27.10 6.57 13.81
N VAL A 397 -26.37 5.53 13.37
CA VAL A 397 -26.97 4.28 12.89
C VAL A 397 -27.82 3.64 13.98
N ASN A 398 -27.27 3.49 15.19
CA ASN A 398 -27.96 2.85 16.31
C ASN A 398 -29.25 3.61 16.70
N ARG A 399 -29.23 4.95 16.74
CA ARG A 399 -30.40 5.76 17.13
C ARG A 399 -31.57 5.54 16.18
N ILE A 400 -31.33 5.59 14.87
CA ILE A 400 -32.38 5.39 13.86
C ILE A 400 -32.94 3.96 13.94
N LEU A 401 -32.06 2.96 13.84
CA LEU A 401 -32.48 1.56 13.76
C LEU A 401 -33.18 1.10 15.05
N ASN A 402 -32.75 1.58 16.22
CA ASN A 402 -33.42 1.26 17.50
C ASN A 402 -34.80 1.89 17.61
N ILE A 403 -35.00 3.12 17.15
CA ILE A 403 -36.34 3.74 17.16
C ILE A 403 -37.29 2.94 16.25
N ILE A 404 -36.83 2.52 15.08
CA ILE A 404 -37.60 1.70 14.13
C ILE A 404 -37.94 0.33 14.75
N ASN A 405 -36.95 -0.38 15.30
CA ASN A 405 -37.18 -1.66 15.96
C ASN A 405 -38.19 -1.57 17.11
N LYS A 406 -38.10 -0.51 17.92
CA LYS A 406 -38.94 -0.39 19.12
C LYS A 406 -40.36 0.10 18.82
N ASN A 407 -40.56 0.95 17.81
CA ASN A 407 -41.83 1.67 17.62
C ASN A 407 -42.54 1.38 16.30
N TYR A 408 -41.88 0.67 15.38
CA TYR A 408 -42.40 0.32 14.05
C TYR A 408 -42.22 -1.17 13.74
N ASP A 409 -42.14 -2.02 14.79
CA ASP A 409 -41.96 -3.48 14.69
C ASP A 409 -40.77 -3.89 13.81
N GLY A 410 -39.72 -3.07 13.76
CA GLY A 410 -38.55 -3.28 12.90
C GLY A 410 -38.83 -3.10 11.41
N ILE A 411 -39.95 -2.51 11.02
CA ILE A 411 -40.28 -2.17 9.63
C ILE A 411 -39.92 -0.70 9.40
N ILE A 412 -39.08 -0.42 8.40
CA ILE A 412 -38.75 0.96 8.01
C ILE A 412 -40.05 1.63 7.52
N PRO A 413 -40.51 2.73 8.15
CA PRO A 413 -41.75 3.38 7.76
C PRO A 413 -41.57 4.12 6.43
N ASP A 414 -42.62 4.15 5.62
CA ASP A 414 -42.65 4.95 4.39
C ASP A 414 -42.81 6.44 4.74
N PRO A 415 -42.20 7.36 3.97
CA PRO A 415 -42.34 8.79 4.21
C PRO A 415 -43.73 9.27 3.79
N ILE A 416 -44.31 10.21 4.55
CA ILE A 416 -45.63 10.78 4.22
C ILE A 416 -45.48 12.03 3.34
N SER A 417 -44.55 12.90 3.69
CA SER A 417 -44.21 14.11 2.94
C SER A 417 -42.75 14.46 3.17
N ILE A 418 -42.03 14.84 2.12
CA ILE A 418 -40.65 15.33 2.18
C ILE A 418 -40.68 16.86 2.18
N ASN A 419 -40.11 17.48 3.21
CA ASN A 419 -39.97 18.94 3.26
C ASN A 419 -38.59 19.38 2.74
N GLU A 420 -38.33 20.70 2.73
CA GLU A 420 -37.07 21.25 2.24
C GLU A 420 -35.85 20.75 3.03
N ASP A 421 -35.93 20.73 4.37
CA ASP A 421 -34.85 20.19 5.21
C ASP A 421 -34.56 18.72 4.88
N ASP A 422 -35.60 17.92 4.65
CA ASP A 422 -35.47 16.50 4.31
C ASP A 422 -34.80 16.32 2.95
N GLN A 423 -35.21 17.14 1.97
CA GLN A 423 -34.66 17.12 0.61
C GLN A 423 -33.18 17.50 0.58
N VAL A 424 -32.77 18.51 1.37
CA VAL A 424 -31.36 18.92 1.50
C VAL A 424 -30.47 17.74 1.93
N LEU A 425 -30.92 16.93 2.89
CA LEU A 425 -30.16 15.77 3.36
C LEU A 425 -30.11 14.63 2.32
N LEU A 426 -31.20 14.42 1.57
CA LEU A 426 -31.24 13.42 0.49
C LEU A 426 -30.32 13.81 -0.67
N ASP A 427 -30.21 15.09 -1.00
CA ASP A 427 -29.28 15.56 -2.02
C ASP A 427 -27.83 15.55 -1.52
N LEU A 428 -27.60 15.83 -0.24
CA LEU A 428 -26.29 15.65 0.39
C LEU A 428 -25.80 14.20 0.28
N CYS A 429 -26.68 13.20 0.35
CA CYS A 429 -26.32 11.80 0.15
C CYS A 429 -25.71 11.56 -1.24
N LYS A 430 -26.30 12.12 -2.29
CA LYS A 430 -25.79 12.00 -3.67
C LYS A 430 -24.45 12.69 -3.81
N ASN A 431 -24.38 13.96 -3.39
CA ASN A 431 -23.17 14.76 -3.45
C ASN A 431 -22.01 14.11 -2.67
N THR A 432 -22.30 13.42 -1.57
CA THR A 432 -21.29 12.70 -0.79
C THR A 432 -20.64 11.58 -1.61
N LEU A 433 -21.43 10.78 -2.35
CA LEU A 433 -20.87 9.71 -3.19
C LEU A 433 -20.04 10.28 -4.35
N ASP A 434 -20.49 11.38 -4.96
CA ASP A 434 -19.78 12.04 -6.05
C ASP A 434 -18.43 12.63 -5.56
N GLU A 435 -18.42 13.33 -4.43
CA GLU A 435 -17.20 13.91 -3.85
C GLU A 435 -16.20 12.84 -3.39
N ILE A 436 -16.69 11.70 -2.90
CA ILE A 436 -15.84 10.56 -2.56
C ILE A 436 -15.25 9.94 -3.82
N GLU A 437 -16.06 9.70 -4.86
CA GLU A 437 -15.59 9.21 -6.17
C GLU A 437 -14.47 10.10 -6.71
N MET A 438 -14.71 11.42 -6.81
CA MET A 438 -13.72 12.37 -7.29
C MET A 438 -12.46 12.41 -6.44
N SER A 439 -12.59 12.28 -5.11
CA SER A 439 -11.46 12.29 -4.19
C SER A 439 -10.62 11.02 -4.30
N ILE A 440 -11.24 9.84 -4.41
CA ILE A 440 -10.51 8.57 -4.56
C ILE A 440 -9.87 8.49 -5.95
N ASP A 441 -10.57 8.86 -7.01
CA ASP A 441 -10.05 8.86 -8.38
C ASP A 441 -8.86 9.83 -8.53
N SER A 442 -8.81 10.90 -7.72
CA SER A 442 -7.66 11.82 -7.61
C SER A 442 -6.67 11.49 -6.48
N ARG A 443 -6.75 10.30 -5.88
CA ARG A 443 -5.84 9.75 -4.86
C ARG A 443 -5.73 10.62 -3.59
N LYS A 444 -6.85 11.24 -3.20
CA LYS A 444 -7.06 12.06 -1.99
C LYS A 444 -7.95 11.31 -1.00
N PHE A 445 -7.42 10.25 -0.41
CA PHE A 445 -8.12 9.33 0.48
C PHE A 445 -8.56 9.97 1.81
N ARG A 446 -7.75 10.86 2.40
CA ARG A 446 -8.15 11.63 3.60
C ARG A 446 -9.37 12.51 3.33
N LYS A 447 -9.35 13.20 2.18
CA LYS A 447 -10.47 14.05 1.76
C LYS A 447 -11.73 13.21 1.57
N ALA A 448 -11.61 12.07 0.90
CA ALA A 448 -12.72 11.12 0.70
C ALA A 448 -13.31 10.63 2.03
N LEU A 449 -12.47 10.23 2.99
CA LEU A 449 -12.91 9.80 4.33
C LEU A 449 -13.68 10.92 5.06
N ASN A 450 -13.21 12.16 4.94
CA ASN A 450 -13.86 13.31 5.57
C ASN A 450 -15.28 13.57 5.02
N HIS A 451 -15.51 13.37 3.72
CA HIS A 451 -16.86 13.48 3.13
C HIS A 451 -17.83 12.44 3.72
N MET A 452 -17.35 11.19 3.90
CA MET A 452 -18.16 10.13 4.53
C MET A 452 -18.50 10.47 5.99
N MET A 453 -17.52 10.93 6.77
CA MET A 453 -17.78 11.30 8.18
C MET A 453 -18.63 12.58 8.32
N LEU A 454 -18.52 13.52 7.37
CA LEU A 454 -19.39 14.70 7.31
C LEU A 454 -20.86 14.30 7.16
N LEU A 455 -21.18 13.36 6.27
CA LEU A 455 -22.55 12.88 6.10
C LEU A 455 -23.11 12.27 7.39
N ALA A 456 -22.31 11.52 8.15
CA ALA A 456 -22.71 11.00 9.46
C ALA A 456 -22.97 12.11 10.50
N ARG A 457 -22.18 13.20 10.48
CA ARG A 457 -22.38 14.36 11.36
C ARG A 457 -23.66 15.13 11.00
N GLU A 458 -23.90 15.36 9.72
CA GLU A 458 -25.13 16.03 9.26
C GLU A 458 -26.38 15.17 9.54
N GLY A 459 -26.28 13.85 9.44
CA GLY A 459 -27.32 12.92 9.88
C GLY A 459 -27.64 13.05 11.38
N ASN A 460 -26.62 13.12 12.24
CA ASN A 460 -26.84 13.36 13.68
C ASN A 460 -27.55 14.70 13.92
N LYS A 461 -27.07 15.80 13.31
CA LYS A 461 -27.69 17.13 13.44
C LYS A 461 -29.15 17.13 13.00
N TYR A 462 -29.45 16.45 11.89
CA TYR A 462 -30.82 16.32 11.39
C TYR A 462 -31.73 15.62 12.42
N ILE A 463 -31.26 14.51 13.00
CA ILE A 463 -32.03 13.74 13.99
C ILE A 463 -32.15 14.49 15.32
N ASP A 464 -31.15 15.27 15.71
CA ASP A 464 -31.23 16.16 16.86
C ASP A 464 -32.25 17.28 16.66
N LYS A 465 -32.33 17.85 15.44
CA LYS A 465 -33.34 18.86 15.08
C LYS A 465 -34.76 18.29 15.05
N LYS A 466 -34.95 17.10 14.47
CA LYS A 466 -36.28 16.48 14.29
C LYS A 466 -36.79 15.79 15.55
N GLU A 467 -35.91 15.36 16.45
CA GLU A 467 -36.24 14.67 17.70
C GLU A 467 -37.23 13.49 17.52
N PRO A 468 -36.94 12.47 16.68
CA PRO A 468 -37.87 11.38 16.39
C PRO A 468 -38.33 10.60 17.63
N TRP A 469 -37.51 10.55 18.70
CA TRP A 469 -37.89 9.93 19.98
C TRP A 469 -39.02 10.67 20.71
N LYS A 470 -39.23 11.96 20.42
CA LYS A 470 -40.40 12.73 20.86
C LYS A 470 -41.53 12.64 19.84
N LEU A 471 -41.21 12.79 18.54
CA LEU A 471 -42.22 12.76 17.48
C LEU A 471 -42.99 11.45 17.44
N VAL A 472 -42.36 10.31 17.74
CA VAL A 472 -43.04 9.00 17.74
C VAL A 472 -44.28 8.95 18.65
N LYS A 473 -44.35 9.82 19.67
CA LYS A 473 -45.50 9.96 20.59
C LYS A 473 -46.45 11.09 20.21
N LYS A 474 -46.01 12.06 19.41
CA LYS A 474 -46.75 13.30 19.11
C LYS A 474 -47.32 13.33 17.68
N ASP A 475 -46.50 12.95 16.72
CA ASP A 475 -46.82 12.94 15.29
C ASP A 475 -46.06 11.79 14.61
N LYS A 476 -46.76 10.67 14.41
CA LYS A 476 -46.20 9.49 13.75
C LYS A 476 -45.89 9.73 12.28
N ASN A 477 -46.56 10.67 11.60
CA ASN A 477 -46.34 10.95 10.19
C ASN A 477 -44.99 11.66 10.01
N LEU A 478 -44.75 12.72 10.79
CA LEU A 478 -43.45 13.41 10.77
C LEU A 478 -42.31 12.50 11.26
N CYS A 479 -42.56 11.67 12.27
CA CYS A 479 -41.59 10.68 12.74
C CYS A 479 -41.21 9.68 11.63
N SER A 480 -42.21 9.18 10.88
CA SER A 480 -42.02 8.23 9.79
C SER A 480 -41.11 8.81 8.69
N THR A 481 -41.39 10.04 8.23
CA THR A 481 -40.52 10.73 7.28
C THR A 481 -39.09 10.87 7.81
N SER A 482 -38.91 11.36 9.04
CA SER A 482 -37.55 11.58 9.58
C SER A 482 -36.74 10.30 9.74
N LEU A 483 -37.39 9.19 10.11
CA LEU A 483 -36.73 7.89 10.18
C LEU A 483 -36.37 7.36 8.79
N TRP A 484 -37.25 7.54 7.81
CA TRP A 484 -36.99 7.15 6.42
C TRP A 484 -35.82 7.93 5.81
N VAL A 485 -35.74 9.24 6.02
CA VAL A 485 -34.59 10.07 5.62
C VAL A 485 -33.32 9.58 6.32
N GLY A 486 -33.38 9.33 7.63
CA GLY A 486 -32.28 8.75 8.39
C GLY A 486 -31.78 7.42 7.81
N CYS A 487 -32.69 6.53 7.41
CA CYS A 487 -32.34 5.27 6.75
C CYS A 487 -31.67 5.47 5.38
N ASN A 488 -32.09 6.44 4.56
CA ASN A 488 -31.42 6.74 3.30
C ASN A 488 -29.97 7.22 3.53
N ILE A 489 -29.75 8.02 4.57
CA ILE A 489 -28.38 8.41 4.99
C ILE A 489 -27.58 7.18 5.41
N ILE A 490 -28.15 6.27 6.20
CA ILE A 490 -27.47 5.03 6.63
C ILE A 490 -27.10 4.14 5.44
N VAL A 491 -28.01 3.97 4.47
CA VAL A 491 -27.74 3.18 3.26
C VAL A 491 -26.65 3.83 2.41
N THR A 492 -26.68 5.16 2.29
CA THR A 492 -25.64 5.93 1.60
C THR A 492 -24.29 5.76 2.30
N LEU A 493 -24.25 5.88 3.64
CA LEU A 493 -23.05 5.66 4.44
C LEU A 493 -22.52 4.24 4.27
N GLY A 494 -23.39 3.23 4.20
CA GLY A 494 -23.00 1.84 3.94
C GLY A 494 -22.22 1.69 2.63
N THR A 495 -22.70 2.35 1.56
CA THR A 495 -21.99 2.39 0.27
C THR A 495 -20.70 3.20 0.37
N ALA A 496 -20.79 4.43 0.89
CA ALA A 496 -19.69 5.39 1.00
C ALA A 496 -18.51 4.86 1.83
N MET A 497 -18.80 4.07 2.87
CA MET A 497 -17.77 3.54 3.76
C MET A 497 -17.11 2.26 3.23
N TYR A 498 -17.69 1.57 2.24
CA TYR A 498 -17.19 0.28 1.76
C TYR A 498 -15.69 0.25 1.39
N PRO A 499 -15.12 1.29 0.74
CA PRO A 499 -13.69 1.33 0.47
C PRO A 499 -12.82 1.39 1.74
N PHE A 500 -13.32 2.00 2.81
CA PHE A 500 -12.58 2.28 4.03
C PHE A 500 -12.79 1.20 5.10
N LEU A 501 -14.05 0.83 5.31
CA LEU A 501 -14.59 -0.02 6.38
C LEU A 501 -15.48 -1.12 5.77
N PRO A 502 -14.92 -2.04 4.98
CA PRO A 502 -15.70 -3.02 4.21
C PRO A 502 -16.55 -3.92 5.10
N LYS A 503 -16.03 -4.39 6.24
CA LYS A 503 -16.82 -5.26 7.15
C LYS A 503 -17.96 -4.48 7.79
N THR A 504 -17.75 -3.20 8.11
CA THR A 504 -18.79 -2.34 8.69
C THR A 504 -19.85 -1.98 7.68
N ALA A 505 -19.47 -1.68 6.43
CA ALA A 505 -20.39 -1.48 5.32
C ALA A 505 -21.33 -2.69 5.17
N ASP A 506 -20.78 -3.89 5.15
CA ASP A 506 -21.55 -5.13 5.03
C ASP A 506 -22.42 -5.40 6.27
N LYS A 507 -21.97 -5.04 7.48
CA LYS A 507 -22.82 -5.10 8.69
C LYS A 507 -24.06 -4.22 8.51
N ILE A 508 -23.92 -2.98 8.05
CA ILE A 508 -25.04 -2.06 7.81
C ILE A 508 -25.95 -2.60 6.71
N HIS A 509 -25.36 -3.06 5.60
CA HIS A 509 -26.10 -3.62 4.48
C HIS A 509 -26.98 -4.78 4.93
N ASN A 510 -26.42 -5.75 5.66
CA ASN A 510 -27.13 -6.92 6.17
C ASN A 510 -28.19 -6.60 7.24
N MET A 511 -28.14 -5.42 7.86
CA MET A 511 -29.19 -4.97 8.77
C MET A 511 -30.44 -4.47 8.04
N ILE A 512 -30.31 -4.03 6.79
CA ILE A 512 -31.37 -3.36 6.02
C ILE A 512 -31.85 -4.23 4.86
N PHE A 513 -30.93 -4.88 4.15
CA PHE A 513 -31.22 -5.66 2.94
C PHE A 513 -30.96 -7.16 3.16
N ASP A 514 -31.74 -7.98 2.46
CA ASP A 514 -31.61 -9.44 2.48
C ASP A 514 -30.98 -9.93 1.16
N GLN A 515 -30.30 -11.08 1.22
CA GLN A 515 -29.76 -11.81 0.05
C GLN A 515 -28.94 -10.96 -0.94
N SER A 516 -28.13 -10.03 -0.44
CA SER A 516 -27.27 -9.15 -1.25
C SER A 516 -26.00 -8.78 -0.49
N ASP A 517 -25.00 -8.25 -1.19
CA ASP A 517 -23.81 -7.64 -0.58
C ASP A 517 -23.57 -6.24 -1.15
N THR A 518 -22.84 -5.41 -0.41
CA THR A 518 -22.59 -4.00 -0.75
C THR A 518 -21.90 -3.86 -2.11
N LEU A 519 -21.01 -4.78 -2.45
CA LEU A 519 -20.25 -4.74 -3.69
C LEU A 519 -21.16 -4.96 -4.91
N LYS A 520 -22.06 -5.94 -4.86
CA LYS A 520 -23.00 -6.25 -5.95
C LYS A 520 -23.99 -5.13 -6.25
N ASP A 521 -24.36 -4.34 -5.24
CA ASP A 521 -25.23 -3.19 -5.42
C ASP A 521 -24.58 -2.07 -6.23
N GLY A 522 -23.27 -1.96 -6.13
CA GLY A 522 -22.48 -0.96 -6.82
C GLY A 522 -22.52 0.44 -6.16
N TRP A 523 -21.79 1.37 -6.76
CA TRP A 523 -21.59 2.73 -6.25
C TRP A 523 -22.81 3.62 -6.50
N LYS A 524 -23.88 3.41 -5.72
CA LYS A 524 -25.11 4.21 -5.77
C LYS A 524 -25.88 4.13 -4.46
N ILE A 525 -26.76 5.09 -4.24
CA ILE A 525 -27.74 5.01 -3.14
C ILE A 525 -28.73 3.90 -3.47
N ARG A 526 -28.77 2.84 -2.65
CA ARG A 526 -29.73 1.76 -2.82
C ARG A 526 -31.14 2.21 -2.39
N PRO A 527 -32.17 2.08 -3.24
CA PRO A 527 -33.54 2.32 -2.83
C PRO A 527 -33.94 1.36 -1.72
N ILE A 528 -34.65 1.87 -0.71
CA ILE A 528 -35.23 1.07 0.36
C ILE A 528 -36.64 0.65 -0.07
N PRO A 529 -36.91 -0.65 -0.33
CA PRO A 529 -38.26 -1.09 -0.65
C PRO A 529 -39.25 -0.76 0.49
N SER A 530 -40.49 -0.42 0.13
CA SER A 530 -41.56 -0.26 1.13
C SER A 530 -41.70 -1.53 1.97
N LYS A 531 -41.96 -1.35 3.26
CA LYS A 531 -42.07 -2.43 4.26
C LYS A 531 -40.80 -3.26 4.47
N THR A 532 -39.63 -2.70 4.14
CA THR A 532 -38.34 -3.33 4.46
C THR A 532 -38.23 -3.57 5.97
N ARG A 533 -37.92 -4.80 6.36
CA ARG A 533 -37.78 -5.21 7.75
C ARG A 533 -36.31 -5.32 8.12
N LEU A 534 -35.91 -4.58 9.15
CA LEU A 534 -34.59 -4.64 9.75
C LEU A 534 -34.27 -6.05 10.27
N LYS A 535 -33.00 -6.42 10.16
CA LYS A 535 -32.48 -7.73 10.59
C LYS A 535 -31.31 -7.52 11.54
N ASN A 536 -31.25 -8.30 12.62
CA ASN A 536 -30.06 -8.45 13.46
C ASN A 536 -29.33 -7.13 13.77
N VAL A 537 -30.07 -6.09 14.18
CA VAL A 537 -29.48 -4.78 14.51
C VAL A 537 -28.48 -4.96 15.65
N LYS A 538 -27.23 -4.58 15.39
CA LYS A 538 -26.10 -4.76 16.30
C LYS A 538 -25.31 -3.46 16.39
N THR A 539 -24.62 -3.28 17.50
CA THR A 539 -23.64 -2.20 17.65
C THR A 539 -22.53 -2.37 16.60
N LEU A 540 -22.17 -1.27 15.92
CA LEU A 540 -21.15 -1.29 14.87
C LEU A 540 -19.72 -1.35 15.42
N PHE A 541 -19.45 -0.59 16.49
CA PHE A 541 -18.12 -0.38 17.06
C PHE A 541 -18.15 -0.48 18.58
N ILE A 542 -17.05 -0.94 19.16
CA ILE A 542 -16.88 -1.06 20.61
C ILE A 542 -16.02 0.13 21.09
N LYS A 543 -16.43 0.76 22.19
CA LYS A 543 -15.64 1.81 22.84
C LYS A 543 -14.36 1.21 23.41
N LEU A 544 -13.22 1.83 23.13
CA LEU A 544 -11.94 1.48 23.72
C LEU A 544 -11.77 2.20 25.07
N ASP A 545 -11.22 1.50 26.05
CA ASP A 545 -10.87 2.09 27.34
C ASP A 545 -9.68 3.06 27.19
N GLU A 546 -9.67 4.16 27.93
CA GLU A 546 -8.59 5.15 27.85
C GLU A 546 -7.25 4.59 28.36
N SER A 547 -7.27 3.58 29.25
CA SER A 547 -6.07 2.87 29.71
C SER A 547 -5.28 2.20 28.60
N VAL A 548 -5.88 1.96 27.42
CA VAL A 548 -5.17 1.50 26.21
C VAL A 548 -4.02 2.44 25.85
N ILE A 549 -4.21 3.75 26.04
CA ILE A 549 -3.20 4.76 25.70
C ILE A 549 -1.95 4.54 26.57
N ASP A 550 -2.12 4.42 27.87
CA ASP A 550 -1.00 4.25 28.80
C ASP A 550 -0.37 2.86 28.67
N LEU A 551 -1.20 1.81 28.51
CA LEU A 551 -0.76 0.43 28.36
C LEU A 551 0.09 0.20 27.12
N GLU A 552 -0.28 0.78 25.98
CA GLU A 552 0.49 0.58 24.76
C GLU A 552 1.71 1.52 24.69
N ASN A 553 1.61 2.74 25.24
CA ASN A 553 2.76 3.64 25.30
C ASN A 553 3.86 3.14 26.26
N SER A 554 3.52 2.41 27.31
CA SER A 554 4.53 1.85 28.23
C SER A 554 5.45 0.84 27.55
N LYS A 555 5.01 0.20 26.47
CA LYS A 555 5.81 -0.78 25.69
C LYS A 555 6.97 -0.16 24.90
N PHE A 556 7.06 1.18 24.84
CA PHE A 556 8.14 1.91 24.16
C PHE A 556 9.05 2.67 25.14
N LYS A 557 8.83 2.55 26.45
CA LYS A 557 9.60 3.28 27.48
C LYS A 557 10.77 2.49 28.07
N ASP A 558 10.85 1.21 27.73
CA ASP A 558 11.97 0.31 28.01
C ASP A 558 12.76 0.07 26.71
#